data_AF-A0A7S0PY05-F1
#
_entry.id   AF-A0A7S0PY05-F1
#
_cell.length_a   1.000
_cell.length_b   1.000
_cell.length_c   1.000
_cell.angle_alpha   90.00
_cell.angle_beta   90.00
_cell.angle_gamma   90.00
#
_symmetry.space_group_name_H-M   'P 1'
#
loop_
_entity.id
_entity.type
_entity.pdbx_description
1 polymer ?
#
loop_
_entity_poly.entity_id
_entity_poly.type
_entity_poly.pdbx_seq_one_letter_code
_entity_poly.pdbx_strand_id
1 'polypeptide(L)'
;EELPLDNFGPVIRVVGSSVTQLVLRSKYDLLLEVTAPWAERAAEMRELVESFGAMWELEKHLRVCSIDVSANDLPRALRVGTIPALLFFKGDRTEPSEYVELSHVADRATLSDEV
;
A
#
# COMPACT_ATOMS: atom_id res chain seq x y z
N GLU A 1 -13.55 7.87 5.92
CA GLU A 1 -13.54 8.45 4.55
C GLU A 1 -14.36 7.57 3.61
N GLU A 2 -14.90 8.11 2.52
CA GLU A 2 -15.54 7.32 1.46
C GLU A 2 -14.53 6.97 0.36
N LEU A 3 -14.74 5.83 -0.32
CA LEU A 3 -13.92 5.48 -1.48
C LEU A 3 -14.11 6.52 -2.60
N PRO A 4 -13.04 7.03 -3.22
CA PRO A 4 -13.15 7.91 -4.38
C PRO A 4 -13.89 7.22 -5.53
N LEU A 5 -14.71 7.99 -6.26
CA LEU A 5 -15.40 7.50 -7.46
C LEU A 5 -14.40 7.17 -8.59
N ASP A 6 -13.38 8.01 -8.74
CA ASP A 6 -12.30 7.81 -9.71
C ASP A 6 -11.07 7.25 -9.00
N ASN A 7 -10.96 5.92 -8.95
CA ASN A 7 -9.91 5.19 -8.24
C ASN A 7 -9.13 4.24 -9.16
N PHE A 8 -8.73 4.75 -10.32
CA PHE A 8 -8.15 3.98 -11.44
C PHE A 8 -6.73 4.42 -11.81
N GLY A 9 -6.01 5.04 -10.87
CA GLY A 9 -4.63 5.50 -11.08
C GLY A 9 -3.57 4.42 -10.80
N PRO A 10 -2.29 4.75 -11.03
CA PRO A 10 -1.16 3.86 -10.72
C PRO A 10 -1.08 3.51 -9.22
N VAL A 11 -1.72 4.31 -8.37
CA VAL A 11 -1.89 4.05 -6.94
C VAL A 11 -3.38 4.13 -6.61
N ILE A 12 -3.95 3.04 -6.12
CA ILE A 12 -5.35 2.91 -5.74
C ILE A 12 -5.51 3.40 -4.30
N ARG A 13 -6.37 4.39 -4.07
CA ARG A 13 -6.70 4.85 -2.71
C ARG A 13 -7.57 3.81 -2.00
N VAL A 14 -7.19 3.46 -0.79
CA VAL A 14 -7.91 2.57 0.11
C VAL A 14 -8.35 3.37 1.34
N VAL A 15 -9.58 3.15 1.78
CA VAL A 15 -10.14 3.74 3.01
C VAL A 15 -10.43 2.64 4.02
N GLY A 16 -10.66 3.00 5.28
CA GLY A 16 -10.81 2.04 6.39
C GLY A 16 -11.84 0.94 6.10
N SER A 17 -12.98 1.30 5.49
CA SER A 17 -14.04 0.34 5.16
C SER A 17 -13.67 -0.65 4.04
N SER A 18 -12.69 -0.32 3.19
CA SER A 18 -12.26 -1.15 2.07
C SER A 18 -10.97 -1.94 2.33
N VAL A 19 -10.21 -1.64 3.40
CA VAL A 19 -8.91 -2.30 3.68
C VAL A 19 -9.05 -3.81 3.70
N THR A 20 -10.05 -4.35 4.40
CA THR A 20 -10.18 -5.80 4.51
C THR A 20 -10.40 -6.48 3.15
N GLN A 21 -11.18 -5.86 2.26
CA GLN A 21 -11.49 -6.46 0.96
C GLN A 21 -10.38 -6.23 -0.07
N LEU A 22 -9.83 -5.01 -0.13
CA LEU A 22 -8.87 -4.62 -1.14
C LEU A 22 -7.43 -5.00 -0.80
N VAL A 23 -7.08 -5.08 0.48
CA VAL A 23 -5.73 -5.37 0.98
C VAL A 23 -5.67 -6.78 1.56
N LEU A 24 -6.33 -7.01 2.69
CA LEU A 24 -6.14 -8.25 3.49
C LEU A 24 -6.68 -9.52 2.82
N ARG A 25 -7.61 -9.37 1.87
CA ARG A 25 -8.20 -10.48 1.11
C ARG A 25 -7.93 -10.35 -0.39
N SER A 26 -6.94 -9.54 -0.76
CA SER A 26 -6.51 -9.44 -2.15
C SER A 26 -6.05 -10.80 -2.66
N LYS A 27 -6.49 -11.15 -3.87
CA LYS A 27 -5.92 -12.30 -4.60
C LYS A 27 -4.63 -11.94 -5.34
N TYR A 28 -4.39 -10.64 -5.49
CA TYR A 28 -3.25 -10.07 -6.18
C TYR A 28 -2.16 -9.73 -5.18
N ASP A 29 -0.91 -9.76 -5.63
CA ASP A 29 0.17 -9.11 -4.92
C ASP A 29 -0.19 -7.64 -4.74
N LEU A 30 0.12 -7.08 -3.58
CA LEU A 30 -0.30 -5.75 -3.22
C LEU A 30 0.77 -5.04 -2.41
N LEU A 31 1.14 -3.84 -2.86
CA LEU A 31 1.99 -2.92 -2.14
C LEU A 31 1.11 -1.82 -1.53
N LEU A 32 1.14 -1.66 -0.21
CA LEU A 32 0.35 -0.67 0.52
C LEU A 32 1.26 0.38 1.13
N GLU A 33 1.12 1.62 0.69
CA GLU A 33 1.60 2.80 1.38
C GLU A 33 0.66 3.16 2.53
N VAL A 34 1.18 3.24 3.74
CA VAL A 34 0.47 3.75 4.92
C VAL A 34 1.06 5.12 5.25
N THR A 35 0.26 6.18 5.14
CA THR A 35 0.75 7.56 5.22
C THR A 35 -0.17 8.46 6.04
N ALA A 36 0.33 9.64 6.43
CA ALA A 36 -0.46 10.69 7.07
C ALA A 36 0.19 12.07 6.85
N PRO A 37 -0.56 13.18 6.96
CA PRO A 37 -0.03 14.53 6.72
C PRO A 37 1.11 14.98 7.66
N TRP A 38 1.24 14.35 8.82
CA TRP A 38 2.26 14.69 9.83
C TRP A 38 3.54 13.86 9.70
N ALA A 39 3.60 12.89 8.79
CA ALA A 39 4.75 12.02 8.67
C ALA A 39 5.88 12.71 7.87
N GLU A 40 7.05 12.87 8.52
CA GLU A 40 8.19 13.67 8.04
C GLU A 40 8.73 13.26 6.65
N ARG A 41 8.51 12.00 6.23
CA ARG A 41 8.97 11.44 4.95
C ARG A 41 7.85 11.01 4.01
N ALA A 42 6.61 11.47 4.26
CA ALA A 42 5.46 11.09 3.44
C ALA A 42 5.62 11.47 1.96
N ALA A 43 6.28 12.60 1.66
CA ALA A 43 6.49 13.04 0.29
C ALA A 43 7.44 12.10 -0.48
N GLU A 44 8.59 11.75 0.12
CA GLU A 44 9.55 10.81 -0.47
C GLU A 44 8.91 9.44 -0.75
N MET A 45 8.18 8.90 0.24
CA MET A 45 7.50 7.62 0.09
C MET A 45 6.44 7.67 -1.02
N ARG A 46 5.66 8.76 -1.08
CA ARG A 46 4.64 8.93 -2.12
C ARG A 46 5.25 8.96 -3.51
N GLU A 47 6.33 9.71 -3.71
CA GLU A 47 7.03 9.76 -5.00
C GLU A 47 7.57 8.37 -5.41
N LEU A 48 8.15 7.64 -4.46
CA LEU A 48 8.60 6.26 -4.69
C LEU A 48 7.45 5.36 -5.12
N VAL A 49 6.35 5.36 -4.37
CA VAL A 49 5.18 4.50 -4.61
C VAL A 49 4.46 4.87 -5.91
N GLU A 50 4.30 6.15 -6.23
CA GLU A 50 3.73 6.61 -7.49
C GLU A 50 4.60 6.21 -8.69
N SER A 51 5.93 6.39 -8.58
CA SER A 51 6.85 6.00 -9.64
C SER A 51 6.89 4.49 -9.88
N PHE A 52 6.78 3.70 -8.80
CA PHE A 52 6.68 2.24 -8.86
C PHE A 52 5.33 1.82 -9.46
N GLY A 53 4.21 2.38 -8.99
CA GLY A 53 2.89 2.09 -9.53
C GLY A 53 2.77 2.39 -11.02
N ALA A 54 3.34 3.49 -11.50
CA ALA A 54 3.36 3.82 -12.93
C ALA A 54 4.16 2.82 -13.77
N MET A 55 5.24 2.24 -13.23
CA MET A 55 6.02 1.21 -13.92
C MET A 55 5.25 -0.11 -14.07
N TRP A 56 4.40 -0.42 -13.09
CA TRP A 56 3.66 -1.68 -13.02
C TRP A 56 2.17 -1.54 -13.36
N GLU A 57 1.74 -0.41 -13.94
CA GLU A 57 0.34 -0.12 -14.26
C GLU A 57 -0.29 -1.16 -15.21
N LEU A 58 0.53 -1.80 -16.06
CA LEU A 58 0.09 -2.84 -16.99
C LEU A 58 0.14 -4.26 -16.40
N GLU A 59 0.76 -4.44 -15.22
CA GLU A 59 0.79 -5.73 -14.53
C GLU A 59 -0.57 -6.02 -13.91
N LYS A 60 -1.12 -7.21 -14.19
CA LYS A 60 -2.46 -7.60 -13.77
C LYS A 60 -2.48 -8.26 -12.41
N HIS A 61 -1.31 -8.71 -11.93
CA HIS A 61 -1.17 -9.47 -10.69
C HIS A 61 -0.63 -8.65 -9.51
N LEU A 62 -0.27 -7.38 -9.74
CA LEU A 62 0.22 -6.46 -8.72
C LEU A 62 -0.71 -5.25 -8.60
N ARG A 63 -1.04 -4.88 -7.37
CA ARG A 63 -1.79 -3.68 -7.04
C ARG A 63 -0.95 -2.76 -6.17
N VAL A 64 -0.86 -1.50 -6.53
CA VAL A 64 -0.24 -0.50 -5.68
C VAL A 64 -1.35 0.33 -5.05
N CYS A 65 -1.34 0.43 -3.73
CA CYS A 65 -2.38 1.02 -2.94
C CYS A 65 -1.81 2.03 -1.94
N SER A 66 -2.63 2.99 -1.53
CA SER A 66 -2.29 3.91 -0.44
C SER A 66 -3.47 4.12 0.51
N ILE A 67 -3.18 4.33 1.79
CA ILE A 67 -4.17 4.67 2.82
C ILE A 67 -3.66 5.81 3.70
N ASP A 68 -4.52 6.82 3.89
CA ASP A 68 -4.29 7.92 4.83
C ASP A 68 -4.87 7.57 6.21
N VAL A 69 -4.00 7.34 7.18
CA VAL A 69 -4.39 6.96 8.56
C VAL A 69 -4.76 8.15 9.44
N SER A 70 -4.68 9.38 8.94
CA SER A 70 -5.26 10.54 9.64
C SER A 70 -6.78 10.58 9.55
N ALA A 71 -7.35 9.92 8.54
CA ALA A 71 -8.79 9.90 8.27
C ALA A 71 -9.41 8.49 8.32
N ASN A 72 -8.59 7.44 8.50
CA ASN A 72 -9.01 6.04 8.48
C ASN A 72 -8.31 5.21 9.53
N ASP A 73 -9.07 4.34 10.20
CA ASP A 73 -8.51 3.33 11.10
C ASP A 73 -7.97 2.13 10.33
N LEU A 74 -6.80 1.62 10.76
CA LEU A 74 -6.28 0.35 10.27
C LEU A 74 -6.89 -0.83 11.05
N PRO A 75 -7.23 -1.94 10.38
CA PRO A 75 -7.58 -3.18 11.06
C PRO A 75 -6.47 -3.64 12.00
N ARG A 76 -6.81 -4.23 13.15
CA ARG A 76 -5.85 -4.74 14.15
C ARG A 76 -4.81 -5.73 13.60
N ALA A 77 -5.10 -6.36 12.45
CA ALA A 77 -4.18 -7.25 11.76
C ALA A 77 -2.95 -6.52 11.20
N LEU A 78 -3.09 -5.22 10.87
CA LEU A 78 -2.00 -4.37 10.39
C LEU A 78 -1.35 -3.68 11.59
N ARG A 79 -0.18 -4.18 11.98
CA ARG A 79 0.60 -3.65 13.11
C ARG A 79 1.65 -2.68 12.59
N VAL A 80 1.20 -1.50 12.17
CA VAL A 80 2.08 -0.44 11.70
C VAL A 80 2.56 0.37 12.91
N GLY A 81 3.86 0.29 13.22
CA GLY A 81 4.47 1.01 14.34
C GLY A 81 4.92 2.43 14.01
N THR A 82 5.39 2.63 12.78
CA THR A 82 5.96 3.90 12.30
C THR A 82 5.36 4.21 10.94
N ILE A 83 5.12 5.49 10.64
CA ILE A 83 4.71 5.94 9.31
C ILE A 83 5.65 7.04 8.77
N PRO A 84 5.78 7.21 7.44
CA PRO A 84 5.14 6.40 6.41
C PRO A 84 5.67 4.96 6.43
N ALA A 85 4.79 4.00 6.14
CA ALA A 85 5.12 2.59 6.10
C ALA A 85 4.82 2.02 4.71
N LEU A 86 5.60 1.03 4.29
CA LEU A 86 5.38 0.34 3.03
C LEU A 86 5.24 -1.15 3.31
N LEU A 87 4.07 -1.70 3.03
CA LEU A 87 3.73 -3.09 3.34
C LEU A 87 3.48 -3.88 2.08
N PHE A 88 4.16 -5.01 1.91
CA PHE A 88 3.94 -5.91 0.79
C PHE A 88 3.15 -7.16 1.20
N PHE A 89 2.05 -7.39 0.49
CA PHE A 89 1.18 -8.55 0.60
C PHE A 89 1.34 -9.36 -0.67
N LYS A 90 1.52 -10.65 -0.49
CA LYS A 90 1.54 -11.63 -1.59
C LYS A 90 0.12 -12.09 -1.82
N GLY A 91 -0.28 -12.27 -3.05
CA GLY A 91 -1.56 -12.81 -3.45
C GLY A 91 -1.74 -14.27 -3.02
N ASP A 92 -2.96 -14.76 -3.18
CA ASP A 92 -3.35 -16.17 -2.97
C ASP A 92 -2.90 -16.79 -1.64
N ARG A 93 -2.87 -16.00 -0.56
CA ARG A 93 -2.56 -16.48 0.79
C ARG A 93 -3.76 -17.18 1.44
N THR A 94 -3.47 -18.20 2.23
CA THR A 94 -4.45 -18.87 3.10
C THR A 94 -4.71 -18.09 4.39
N GLU A 95 -3.78 -17.24 4.83
CA GLU A 95 -3.90 -16.41 6.03
C GLU A 95 -3.74 -14.91 5.73
N PRO A 96 -4.66 -14.05 6.22
CA PRO A 96 -4.80 -12.65 5.79
C PRO A 96 -3.83 -11.64 6.44
N SER A 97 -2.86 -12.08 7.25
CA SER A 97 -2.10 -11.17 8.14
C SER A 97 -0.58 -11.20 7.97
N GLU A 98 -0.03 -11.99 7.05
CA GLU A 98 1.40 -11.91 6.76
C GLU A 98 1.67 -10.84 5.69
N TYR A 99 2.47 -9.85 6.05
CA TYR A 99 3.03 -8.87 5.13
C TYR A 99 4.52 -8.70 5.43
N VAL A 100 5.28 -8.26 4.42
CA VAL A 100 6.67 -7.84 4.59
C VAL A 100 6.68 -6.33 4.72
N GLU A 101 7.38 -5.81 5.72
CA GLU A 101 7.56 -4.37 5.86
C GLU A 101 8.79 -3.91 5.08
N LEU A 102 8.56 -3.12 4.04
CA LEU A 102 9.55 -2.59 3.10
C LEU A 102 9.82 -1.10 3.32
N SER A 103 9.41 -0.54 4.46
CA SER A 103 9.59 0.89 4.82
C SER A 103 11.06 1.36 4.82
N HIS A 104 12.01 0.42 4.81
CA HIS A 104 13.45 0.67 4.73
C HIS A 104 13.94 0.94 3.29
N VAL A 105 13.17 0.54 2.27
CA VAL A 105 13.51 0.74 0.86
C VAL A 105 13.28 2.20 0.47
N ALA A 106 14.30 2.82 -0.12
CA ALA A 106 14.27 4.24 -0.47
C ALA A 106 14.34 4.49 -1.98
N ASP A 107 14.56 3.46 -2.79
CA ASP A 107 14.66 3.57 -4.24
C ASP A 107 13.86 2.49 -4.96
N ARG A 108 13.50 2.82 -6.20
CA ARG A 108 12.62 2.00 -7.02
C ARG A 108 13.28 0.68 -7.46
N ALA A 109 14.60 0.63 -7.61
CA ALA A 109 15.27 -0.58 -8.09
C ALA A 109 15.23 -1.65 -7.00
N THR A 110 15.62 -1.31 -5.77
CA THR A 110 15.49 -2.21 -4.63
C THR A 110 14.04 -2.61 -4.37
N LEU A 111 13.09 -1.69 -4.53
CA LEU A 111 11.67 -2.03 -4.37
C LEU A 111 11.19 -3.07 -5.39
N SER A 112 11.65 -2.96 -6.65
CA SER A 112 11.34 -3.96 -7.69
C SER A 112 12.00 -5.32 -7.47
N ASP A 113 13.12 -5.39 -6.73
CA ASP A 113 13.78 -6.65 -6.43
C ASP A 113 13.09 -7.41 -5.27
N GLU A 114 12.38 -6.69 -4.40
CA GLU A 114 11.69 -7.22 -3.21
C GLU A 114 10.21 -7.60 -3.47
N VAL A 115 9.60 -7.04 -4.53
CA VAL A 115 8.18 -7.24 -4.91
C VAL A 115 8.06 -8.22 -6.08
#